data_AF-A0A1C7F6C1-F1
#
_entry.id   AF-A0A1C7F6C1-F1
#
_cell.length_a   1.000
_cell.length_b   1.000
_cell.length_c   1.000
_cell.angle_alpha   90.00
_cell.angle_beta   90.00
_cell.angle_gamma   90.00
#
_symmetry.space_group_name_H-M   'P 1'
#
loop_
_entity.id
_entity.type
_entity.pdbx_description
1 polymer ?
#
loop_
_entity_poly.entity_id
_entity_poly.type
_entity_poly.pdbx_seq_one_letter_code
_entity_poly.pdbx_strand_id
1 'polypeptide(L)' 'MVYSYTEKKRIRKDFGTRPQVLDIPYLLSIQLDSFEKFIEQDPEGQYGLEAAFRSVFPIQSYNGNSELQYVSYRLGEPVF' A
#
# COMPACT_ATOMS: atom_id res chain seq x y z
N MET A 1 22.96 1.94 -26.44
CA MET A 1 22.10 2.71 -25.50
C MET A 1 21.17 3.57 -26.32
N VAL A 2 19.86 3.32 -26.23
CA VAL A 2 18.86 4.20 -26.84
C VAL A 2 18.55 5.28 -25.82
N TYR A 3 19.06 6.49 -26.03
CA TYR A 3 18.79 7.63 -25.15
C TYR A 3 17.36 8.13 -25.33
N SER A 4 16.73 8.53 -24.23
CA SER A 4 15.50 9.30 -24.25
C SER A 4 15.72 10.69 -24.90
N TYR A 5 14.63 11.34 -25.29
CA TYR A 5 14.69 12.65 -25.95
C TYR A 5 15.39 13.73 -25.09
N THR A 6 15.20 13.68 -23.77
CA THR A 6 15.80 14.64 -22.83
C THR A 6 17.28 14.33 -22.57
N GLU A 7 17.67 13.06 -22.50
CA GLU A 7 19.07 12.66 -22.34
C GLU A 7 19.92 13.02 -23.55
N LYS A 8 19.36 12.91 -24.77
CA LYS A 8 20.03 13.34 -26.01
C LYS A 8 20.43 14.82 -25.99
N LYS A 9 19.68 15.67 -25.29
CA LYS A 9 19.98 17.12 -25.21
C LYS A 9 21.23 17.43 -24.37
N ARG A 10 21.55 16.61 -23.37
CA ARG A 10 22.74 16.79 -22.51
C ARG A 10 23.20 15.48 -21.91
N ILE A 11 24.20 14.86 -22.54
CA ILE A 11 24.78 13.59 -22.10
C ILE A 11 25.72 13.84 -20.91
N ARG A 12 25.50 13.15 -19.80
CA ARG A 12 26.42 13.13 -18.64
C ARG A 12 27.36 11.93 -18.78
N LYS A 13 28.67 12.18 -18.79
CA LYS A 13 29.68 11.10 -18.83
C LYS A 13 29.77 10.42 -17.46
N ASP A 14 29.61 9.10 -17.45
CA ASP A 14 29.80 8.23 -16.29
C ASP A 14 31.21 7.60 -16.34
N PHE A 15 31.85 7.40 -15.18
CA PHE A 15 33.17 6.79 -15.02
C PHE A 15 33.12 5.44 -14.26
N GLY A 16 31.92 4.99 -13.86
CA GLY A 16 31.70 3.72 -13.19
C GLY A 16 32.14 2.55 -14.07
N THR A 17 32.84 1.61 -13.45
CA THR A 17 33.40 0.42 -14.13
C THR A 17 32.50 -0.80 -14.04
N ARG A 18 31.58 -0.82 -13.07
CA ARG A 18 30.65 -1.93 -12.86
C ARG A 18 29.33 -1.66 -13.59
N PRO A 19 28.79 -2.65 -14.32
CA PRO A 19 27.47 -2.52 -14.90
C PRO A 19 26.41 -2.49 -13.80
N GLN A 20 25.35 -1.72 -14.01
CA GLN A 20 24.17 -1.75 -13.16
C GLN A 20 23.41 -3.07 -13.42
N VAL A 21 23.27 -3.89 -12.38
CA VAL A 21 22.59 -5.20 -12.48
C VAL A 21 21.09 -5.07 -12.18
N LEU A 22 20.73 -4.10 -11.34
CA LEU A 22 19.35 -3.79 -10.96
C LEU A 22 19.12 -2.28 -11.07
N ASP A 23 17.96 -1.92 -11.60
CA ASP A 23 17.51 -0.54 -11.62
C ASP A 23 17.22 -0.03 -10.19
N ILE A 24 17.32 1.29 -10.03
CA ILE A 24 16.98 1.93 -8.75
C ILE A 24 15.47 1.75 -8.55
N PRO A 25 15.02 1.20 -7.40
CA PRO A 25 13.61 1.01 -7.15
C PRO A 25 12.90 2.35 -6.98
N TYR A 26 11.57 2.33 -7.04
CA TYR A 26 10.79 3.53 -6.79
C TYR A 26 10.99 4.01 -5.35
N LEU A 27 11.57 5.20 -5.18
CA LEU A 27 12.05 5.70 -3.89
C LEU A 27 10.93 5.97 -2.87
N LEU A 28 9.67 6.07 -3.33
CA LEU A 28 8.49 6.28 -2.48
C LEU A 28 7.68 4.99 -2.25
N SER A 29 8.15 3.85 -2.75
CA SER A 29 7.48 2.54 -2.62
C SER A 29 7.06 2.26 -1.18
N ILE A 30 7.98 2.43 -0.22
CA ILE A 30 7.71 2.18 1.20
C ILE A 30 6.44 2.91 1.69
N GLN A 31 6.27 4.18 1.32
CA GLN A 31 5.14 4.97 1.78
C GLN A 31 3.84 4.57 1.09
N LEU A 32 3.89 4.36 -0.22
CA LEU A 32 2.72 3.95 -1.00
C LEU A 32 2.25 2.56 -0.61
N ASP A 33 3.17 1.58 -0.64
CA ASP A 33 2.87 0.18 -0.35
C ASP A 33 2.36 -0.01 1.09
N SER A 34 2.90 0.76 2.04
CA SER A 34 2.42 0.71 3.43
C SER A 34 1.01 1.27 3.58
N PHE A 35 0.68 2.36 2.89
CA PHE A 35 -0.63 2.97 3.01
C PHE A 35 -1.68 2.17 2.23
N GLU A 36 -1.31 1.64 1.06
CA GLU A 36 -2.14 0.74 0.26
C GLU A 36 -2.57 -0.47 1.10
N LYS A 37 -1.63 -1.17 1.74
CA LYS A 37 -1.93 -2.29 2.65
C LYS A 37 -2.82 -1.93 3.83
N PHE A 38 -2.85 -0.67 4.24
CA PHE A 38 -3.70 -0.23 5.33
C PHE A 38 -5.16 -0.07 4.89
N ILE A 39 -5.39 0.46 3.69
CA ILE A 39 -6.73 0.81 3.18
C ILE A 39 -7.36 -0.26 2.29
N GLU A 40 -6.53 -1.10 1.65
CA GLU A 40 -6.96 -2.14 0.73
C GLU A 40 -7.93 -3.13 1.40
N GLN A 41 -8.95 -3.55 0.64
CA GLN A 41 -9.88 -4.57 1.10
C GLN A 41 -9.19 -5.93 1.03
N ASP A 42 -8.67 -6.38 2.17
CA ASP A 42 -8.06 -7.69 2.33
C ASP A 42 -9.12 -8.73 2.74
N PRO A 43 -9.60 -9.60 1.83
CA PRO A 43 -10.60 -10.61 2.18
C PRO A 43 -10.08 -11.65 3.19
N GLU A 44 -8.75 -11.87 3.26
CA GLU A 44 -8.14 -12.76 4.23
C GLU A 44 -8.07 -12.11 5.63
N GLY A 45 -8.13 -10.78 5.70
CA GLY A 45 -8.18 -10.00 6.93
C GLY A 45 -6.89 -10.07 7.74
N GLN A 46 -5.75 -10.19 7.06
CA GLN A 46 -4.42 -10.26 7.64
C GLN A 46 -3.86 -8.86 7.95
N TYR A 47 -4.27 -7.85 7.19
CA TYR A 47 -3.73 -6.49 7.32
C TYR A 47 -4.81 -5.39 7.31
N GLY A 48 -4.36 -4.17 7.64
CA GLY A 48 -5.13 -2.94 7.49
C GLY A 48 -6.39 -2.85 8.35
N LEU A 49 -7.38 -2.14 7.82
CA LEU A 49 -8.67 -1.93 8.48
C LEU A 49 -9.44 -3.23 8.70
N GLU A 50 -9.36 -4.17 7.76
CA GLU A 50 -10.05 -5.46 7.89
C GLU A 50 -9.53 -6.25 9.10
N ALA A 51 -8.21 -6.37 9.25
CA ALA A 51 -7.61 -7.05 10.39
C ALA A 51 -8.01 -6.40 11.72
N ALA A 52 -8.04 -5.06 11.77
CA ALA A 52 -8.49 -4.33 12.95
C ALA A 52 -9.97 -4.64 13.28
N PHE A 53 -10.87 -4.60 12.30
CA PHE A 53 -12.28 -4.93 12.53
C PHE A 53 -12.46 -6.39 12.97
N ARG A 54 -11.83 -7.35 12.32
CA ARG A 54 -11.92 -8.77 12.71
C ARG A 54 -11.29 -9.07 14.07
N SER A 55 -10.32 -8.28 14.52
CA SER A 55 -9.73 -8.44 15.86
C SER A 55 -10.67 -8.05 17.00
N VAL A 56 -11.62 -7.15 16.73
CA VAL A 56 -12.54 -6.61 17.74
C VAL A 56 -13.93 -7.23 17.62
N PHE A 57 -14.38 -7.51 16.41
CA PHE A 57 -15.70 -8.06 16.14
C PHE A 57 -15.67 -9.60 16.00
N PRO A 58 -16.74 -10.30 16.41
CA PRO A 58 -17.98 -9.75 16.96
C PRO A 58 -17.86 -9.34 18.43
N ILE A 59 -18.58 -8.28 18.81
CA ILE A 59 -18.65 -7.80 20.20
C ILE A 59 -19.93 -8.36 20.84
N GLN A 60 -19.78 -9.13 21.92
CA GLN A 60 -20.90 -9.73 22.64
C GLN A 60 -21.27 -8.92 23.89
N SER A 61 -22.58 -8.80 24.16
CA SER A 61 -23.08 -8.19 25.39
C SER A 61 -22.70 -9.04 26.61
N TYR A 62 -22.45 -8.40 27.76
CA TYR A 62 -22.13 -9.08 29.02
C TYR A 62 -23.12 -10.18 29.42
N ASN A 63 -24.39 -10.02 29.06
CA ASN A 63 -25.46 -10.97 29.35
C ASN A 63 -25.71 -12.00 28.23
N GLY A 64 -24.93 -11.96 27.15
CA GLY A 64 -25.03 -12.91 26.02
C GLY A 64 -26.26 -12.76 25.13
N ASN A 65 -27.15 -11.81 25.42
CA ASN A 65 -28.43 -11.68 24.71
C ASN A 65 -28.33 -10.86 23.40
N SER A 66 -27.16 -10.31 23.09
CA SER A 66 -26.96 -9.49 21.91
C SER A 66 -25.51 -9.56 21.45
N GLU A 67 -25.32 -9.51 20.14
CA GLU A 67 -24.02 -9.50 19.48
C GLU A 67 -24.02 -8.44 18.38
N LEU A 68 -22.96 -7.64 18.32
CA LEU A 68 -22.70 -6.73 17.22
C LEU A 68 -21.71 -7.38 16.27
N GLN A 69 -22.10 -7.55 15.01
CA GLN A 69 -21.26 -8.14 13.97
C GLN A 69 -20.81 -7.08 12.97
N TYR A 70 -19.55 -7.20 12.55
CA TYR A 70 -19.02 -6.47 11.42
C TYR A 70 -19.32 -7.24 10.12
N VAL A 71 -19.79 -6.53 9.08
CA VAL A 71 -20.13 -7.13 7.78
C VAL A 71 -19.13 -6.71 6.70
N SER A 72 -18.94 -5.41 6.51
CA SER A 72 -18.03 -4.84 5.52
C SER A 72 -17.77 -3.35 5.80
N TYR A 73 -16.72 -2.77 5.23
CA TYR A 73 -16.50 -1.32 5.20
C TYR A 73 -16.29 -0.84 3.76
N ARG A 74 -16.53 0.46 3.54
CA ARG A 74 -16.19 1.16 2.30
C ARG A 74 -15.61 2.52 2.64
N LEU A 75 -14.55 2.90 1.93
CA LEU A 75 -14.01 4.25 1.99
C LEU A 75 -14.79 5.17 1.03
N GLY A 76 -15.32 6.26 1.57
CA GLY A 76 -16.00 7.29 0.78
C GLY A 76 -15.02 8.12 -0.04
N GLU A 77 -15.52 8.86 -1.01
CA GLU A 77 -14.71 9.80 -1.77
C GLU A 77 -14.36 11.03 -0.90
N PRO A 78 -13.14 11.58 -1.04
CA PRO A 78 -12.79 12.84 -0.39
C PRO A 78 -13.75 13.95 -0.80
N VAL A 79 -14.13 14.79 0.17
CA VAL A 79 -15.08 15.91 -0.06
C VAL A 79 -14.40 17.09 -0.79
N PHE A 80 -13.07 17.13 -0.79
CA PHE A 80 -12.24 18.23 -1.30
C PHE A 80 -11.05 17.70 -2.10
#